data_AF-A0A2I0DT49-F1
#
_entry.id   AF-A0A2I0DT49-F1
#
_cell.length_a   1.000
_cell.length_b   1.000
_cell.length_c   1.000
_cell.angle_alpha   90.00
_cell.angle_beta   90.00
_cell.angle_gamma   90.00
#
_symmetry.space_group_name_H-M   'P 1'
#
loop_
_entity.id
_entity.type
_entity.pdbx_description
1 polymer ?
#
loop_
_entity_poly.entity_id
_entity_poly.type
_entity_poly.pdbx_seq_one_letter_code
_entity_poly.pdbx_strand_id
1 'polypeptide(L)'
;MIVRKVIKYLPALLFGILLAGMSLIAFDFAASYMLGFLLSNTDMHSNSSEFLWLLIHDVGLSLLLAAGIYFSYRKILPLFPNDIFAVLLMQGPLAFISLYLLSPSFDFSSLYSSVSSVLGVTSAVAVLLVYWMSKAFWKDSKVSV
;
A
#
# COMPACT_ATOMS: atom_id res chain seq x y z
N MET A 1 -27.45 17.06 -8.55
CA MET A 1 -26.78 16.97 -7.23
C MET A 1 -25.68 15.90 -7.17
N ILE A 2 -25.86 14.73 -7.81
CA ILE A 2 -24.88 13.61 -7.81
C ILE A 2 -23.58 13.96 -8.54
N VAL A 3 -23.65 14.59 -9.72
CA VAL A 3 -22.47 14.96 -10.54
C VAL A 3 -21.47 15.83 -9.78
N ARG A 4 -21.94 16.80 -8.99
CA ARG A 4 -21.09 17.69 -8.19
C ARG A 4 -20.36 16.95 -7.07
N LYS A 5 -20.95 15.86 -6.54
CA LYS A 5 -20.28 15.00 -5.56
C LYS A 5 -19.19 14.16 -6.24
N VAL A 6 -19.48 13.56 -7.40
CA VAL A 6 -18.50 12.74 -8.14
C VAL A 6 -17.24 13.53 -8.51
N ILE A 7 -17.41 14.75 -9.04
CA ILE A 7 -16.29 15.64 -9.39
C ILE A 7 -15.41 15.96 -8.17
N LYS A 8 -16.02 16.05 -6.98
CA LYS A 8 -15.29 16.33 -5.73
C LYS A 8 -14.37 15.19 -5.30
N TYR A 9 -14.67 13.94 -5.67
CA TYR A 9 -13.85 12.78 -5.31
C TYR A 9 -12.94 12.30 -6.44
N LEU A 10 -13.10 12.85 -7.65
CA LEU A 10 -12.28 12.50 -8.81
C LEU A 10 -10.77 12.62 -8.52
N PRO A 11 -10.26 13.66 -7.83
CA PRO A 11 -8.84 13.73 -7.53
C PRO A 11 -8.36 12.60 -6.62
N ALA A 12 -9.19 12.13 -5.68
CA ALA A 12 -8.83 10.99 -4.84
C ALA A 12 -8.62 9.72 -5.68
N LEU A 13 -9.50 9.46 -6.66
CA LEU A 13 -9.33 8.35 -7.59
C LEU A 13 -8.07 8.51 -8.45
N LEU A 14 -7.79 9.70 -8.96
CA LEU A 14 -6.58 9.97 -9.75
C LEU A 14 -5.29 9.72 -8.95
N PHE A 15 -5.25 10.13 -7.68
CA PHE A 15 -4.13 9.80 -6.79
C PHE A 15 -4.04 8.29 -6.50
N GLY A 16 -5.17 7.58 -6.48
CA GLY A 16 -5.17 6.11 -6.39
C GLY A 16 -4.59 5.44 -7.64
N ILE A 17 -4.91 5.94 -8.84
CA ILE A 17 -4.32 5.45 -10.09
C ILE A 17 -2.81 5.74 -10.10
N LEU A 18 -2.40 6.92 -9.65
CA LEU A 18 -1.00 7.27 -9.51
C LEU A 18 -0.27 6.34 -8.53
N LEU A 19 -0.87 6.05 -7.37
CA LEU A 19 -0.34 5.09 -6.39
C LEU A 19 -0.15 3.71 -7.01
N ALA A 20 -1.15 3.22 -7.74
CA ALA A 20 -1.08 1.94 -8.43
C ALA A 20 0.10 1.91 -9.42
N GLY A 21 0.21 2.92 -10.28
CA GLY A 21 1.31 3.01 -11.25
C GLY A 21 2.69 3.09 -10.58
N MET A 22 2.83 3.92 -9.55
CA MET A 22 4.09 4.01 -8.79
C MET A 22 4.43 2.71 -8.08
N SER A 23 3.44 2.00 -7.53
CA SER A 23 3.64 0.71 -6.87
C SER A 23 4.16 -0.33 -7.84
N LEU A 24 3.57 -0.43 -9.04
CA LEU A 24 4.05 -1.36 -10.07
C LEU A 24 5.51 -1.10 -10.45
N ILE A 25 5.89 0.16 -10.69
CA ILE A 25 7.26 0.54 -11.04
C ILE A 25 8.22 0.25 -9.88
N ALA A 26 7.83 0.60 -8.66
CA ALA A 26 8.68 0.41 -7.48
C ALA A 26 8.90 -1.08 -7.16
N PHE A 27 7.87 -1.91 -7.28
CA PHE A 27 7.98 -3.35 -7.05
C PHE A 27 8.73 -4.07 -8.17
N ASP A 28 8.64 -3.63 -9.42
CA ASP A 28 9.45 -4.15 -10.53
C ASP A 28 10.95 -3.89 -10.30
N PHE A 29 11.28 -2.66 -9.91
CA PHE A 29 12.64 -2.32 -9.49
C PHE A 29 13.10 -3.12 -8.27
N ALA A 30 12.21 -3.28 -7.28
CA ALA A 30 12.53 -4.02 -6.07
C ALA A 30 12.79 -5.50 -6.33
N ALA A 31 11.98 -6.12 -7.17
CA ALA A 31 12.14 -7.52 -7.57
C ALA A 31 13.53 -7.78 -8.18
N SER A 32 14.02 -6.85 -9.00
CA SER A 32 15.32 -7.00 -9.67
C SER A 32 16.49 -7.12 -8.69
N TYR A 33 16.57 -6.23 -7.70
CA TYR A 33 17.68 -6.28 -6.74
C TYR A 33 17.47 -7.38 -5.69
N MET A 34 16.20 -7.62 -5.29
CA MET A 34 15.89 -8.57 -4.24
C MET A 34 16.06 -10.02 -4.70
N LEU A 35 15.84 -10.29 -5.99
CA LEU A 35 16.23 -11.55 -6.60
C LEU A 35 17.74 -11.81 -6.46
N GLY A 36 18.57 -10.79 -6.67
CA GLY A 36 20.02 -10.88 -6.45
C GLY A 36 20.39 -11.20 -5.01
N PHE A 37 19.69 -10.59 -4.04
CA PHE A 37 19.85 -10.90 -2.62
C PHE A 37 19.50 -12.37 -2.32
N LEU A 38 18.35 -12.85 -2.79
CA LEU A 38 17.92 -14.23 -2.55
C LEU A 38 18.87 -15.25 -3.20
N LEU A 39 19.31 -15.00 -4.43
CA LEU A 39 20.24 -15.89 -5.15
C LEU A 39 21.64 -15.93 -4.52
N SER A 40 22.03 -14.91 -3.74
CA SER A 40 23.32 -14.89 -3.06
C SER A 40 23.40 -15.82 -1.83
N ASN A 41 22.27 -16.35 -1.37
CA ASN A 41 22.19 -17.27 -0.23
C ASN A 41 22.03 -18.71 -0.73
N THR A 42 23.07 -19.53 -0.57
CA THR A 42 23.14 -20.88 -1.15
C THR A 42 22.30 -21.94 -0.41
N ASP A 43 21.96 -21.71 0.85
CA ASP A 43 21.22 -22.66 1.71
C ASP A 43 19.74 -22.28 1.88
N MET A 44 19.20 -21.52 0.92
CA MET A 44 17.84 -20.98 1.01
C MET A 44 16.78 -22.07 0.79
N HIS A 45 15.80 -22.13 1.67
CA HIS A 45 14.64 -23.02 1.60
C HIS A 45 13.37 -22.23 1.96
N SER A 46 12.19 -22.84 1.81
CA SER A 46 10.88 -22.15 1.92
C SER A 46 10.58 -21.44 3.25
N ASN A 47 11.37 -21.71 4.29
CA ASN A 47 11.22 -21.17 5.64
C ASN A 47 12.47 -20.43 6.12
N SER A 48 13.34 -20.00 5.21
CA SER A 48 14.53 -19.23 5.57
C SER A 48 14.17 -17.78 5.93
N SER A 49 14.98 -17.17 6.81
CA SER A 49 14.72 -15.85 7.39
C SER A 49 14.82 -14.72 6.36
N GLU A 50 15.47 -14.96 5.22
CA GLU A 50 15.54 -14.07 4.06
C GLU A 50 14.14 -13.70 3.55
N PHE A 51 13.18 -14.61 3.65
CA PHE A 51 11.79 -14.32 3.31
C PHE A 51 11.10 -13.38 4.30
N LEU A 52 11.53 -13.32 5.57
CA LEU A 52 11.08 -12.29 6.51
C LEU A 52 11.62 -10.92 6.10
N TRP A 53 12.88 -10.86 5.66
CA TRP A 53 13.44 -9.61 5.14
C TRP A 53 12.72 -9.13 3.89
N LEU A 54 12.41 -10.04 2.96
CA LEU A 54 11.58 -9.77 1.79
C LEU A 54 10.21 -9.22 2.19
N LEU A 55 9.54 -9.88 3.13
CA LEU A 55 8.24 -9.45 3.62
C LEU A 55 8.30 -8.04 4.22
N ILE A 56 9.24 -7.79 5.13
CA ILE A 56 9.40 -6.48 5.80
C ILE A 56 9.70 -5.40 4.75
N HIS A 57 10.58 -5.68 3.80
CA HIS A 57 10.92 -4.75 2.74
C HIS A 57 9.68 -4.39 1.90
N ASP A 58 8.95 -5.39 1.40
CA ASP A 58 7.84 -5.15 0.46
C ASP A 58 6.64 -4.51 1.15
N VAL A 59 6.32 -4.94 2.37
CA VAL A 59 5.30 -4.29 3.22
C VAL A 59 5.69 -2.85 3.53
N GLY A 60 6.96 -2.63 3.87
CA GLY A 60 7.50 -1.30 4.15
C GLY A 60 7.40 -0.37 2.94
N LEU A 61 7.79 -0.85 1.76
CA LEU A 61 7.70 -0.11 0.50
C LEU A 61 6.23 0.24 0.17
N SER A 62 5.31 -0.72 0.31
CA SER A 62 3.88 -0.49 0.08
C SER A 62 3.32 0.59 1.01
N LEU A 63 3.68 0.56 2.30
CA LEU A 63 3.22 1.55 3.27
C LEU A 63 3.84 2.92 3.04
N LEU A 64 5.13 2.99 2.67
CA LEU A 64 5.82 4.25 2.36
C LEU A 64 5.21 4.91 1.12
N LEU A 65 4.92 4.16 0.07
CA LEU A 65 4.26 4.69 -1.13
C LEU A 65 2.84 5.18 -0.81
N ALA A 66 2.06 4.39 -0.08
CA ALA A 66 0.73 4.79 0.37
C ALA A 66 0.78 6.08 1.21
N ALA A 67 1.74 6.18 2.13
CA ALA A 67 1.97 7.37 2.94
C ALA A 67 2.34 8.59 2.09
N GLY A 68 3.32 8.43 1.19
CA GLY A 68 3.77 9.48 0.29
C GLY A 68 2.63 10.04 -0.56
N ILE A 69 1.80 9.16 -1.14
CA ILE A 69 0.63 9.56 -1.93
C ILE A 69 -0.44 10.22 -1.07
N TYR A 70 -0.81 9.63 0.06
CA TYR A 70 -1.85 10.17 0.94
C TYR A 70 -1.47 11.57 1.45
N PHE A 71 -0.24 11.75 1.95
CA PHE A 71 0.21 13.06 2.43
C PHE A 71 0.39 14.07 1.29
N SER A 72 0.81 13.63 0.10
CA SER A 72 0.86 14.50 -1.08
C SER A 72 -0.54 14.97 -1.48
N TYR A 73 -1.54 14.09 -1.48
CA TYR A 73 -2.93 14.46 -1.72
C TYR A 73 -3.39 15.51 -0.69
N ARG A 74 -3.11 15.28 0.61
CA ARG A 74 -3.49 16.24 1.67
C ARG A 74 -2.79 17.59 1.55
N LYS A 75 -1.54 17.61 1.08
CA LYS A 75 -0.75 18.83 0.91
C LYS A 75 -1.13 19.62 -0.34
N ILE A 76 -1.34 18.95 -1.47
CA ILE A 76 -1.62 19.58 -2.77
C ILE A 76 -3.10 19.99 -2.87
N LEU A 77 -4.00 19.18 -2.32
CA LEU A 77 -5.46 19.34 -2.44
C LEU A 77 -6.13 19.47 -1.06
N PRO A 78 -5.76 20.47 -0.22
CA PRO A 78 -6.27 20.58 1.15
C PRO A 78 -7.78 20.82 1.23
N LEU A 79 -8.36 21.47 0.21
CA LEU A 79 -9.78 21.80 0.11
C LEU A 79 -10.66 20.59 -0.29
N PHE A 80 -10.05 19.49 -0.73
CA PHE A 80 -10.76 18.28 -1.15
C PHE A 80 -11.06 17.34 0.04
N PRO A 81 -12.08 16.46 -0.08
CA PRO A 81 -12.51 15.59 1.01
C PRO A 81 -11.39 14.70 1.56
N ASN A 82 -11.38 14.51 2.88
CA ASN A 82 -10.54 13.54 3.58
C ASN A 82 -11.37 12.63 4.49
N ASP A 83 -12.47 12.14 3.94
CA ASP A 83 -13.31 11.14 4.57
C ASP A 83 -12.88 9.73 4.16
N ILE A 84 -13.49 8.73 4.77
CA ILE A 84 -13.20 7.33 4.45
C ILE A 84 -13.50 6.99 2.99
N PHE A 85 -14.46 7.67 2.36
CA PHE A 85 -14.81 7.43 0.96
C PHE A 85 -13.70 7.88 0.00
N ALA A 86 -13.09 9.05 0.22
CA ALA A 86 -11.93 9.49 -0.55
C ALA A 86 -10.75 8.52 -0.41
N VAL A 87 -10.53 8.00 0.79
CA VAL A 87 -9.46 7.03 1.07
C VAL A 87 -9.73 5.69 0.37
N LEU A 88 -10.97 5.20 0.40
CA LEU A 88 -11.37 4.00 -0.34
C LEU A 88 -11.18 4.16 -1.85
N LEU A 89 -11.44 5.36 -2.40
CA LEU A 89 -11.19 5.64 -3.82
C LEU A 89 -9.69 5.70 -4.16
N MET A 90 -8.85 6.24 -3.27
CA MET A 90 -7.39 6.17 -3.44
C MET A 90 -6.88 4.73 -3.36
N GLN A 91 -7.45 3.92 -2.46
CA GLN A 91 -7.07 2.53 -2.26
C GLN A 91 -7.54 1.61 -3.40
N GLY A 92 -8.69 1.92 -3.99
CA GLY A 92 -9.41 1.07 -4.93
C GLY A 92 -8.56 0.52 -6.08
N PRO A 93 -7.85 1.36 -6.85
CA PRO A 93 -7.03 0.89 -7.97
C PRO A 93 -5.96 -0.12 -7.54
N LEU A 94 -5.20 0.18 -6.47
CA LEU A 94 -4.15 -0.73 -5.98
C LEU A 94 -4.74 -2.00 -5.38
N ALA A 95 -5.85 -1.91 -4.63
CA ALA A 95 -6.53 -3.08 -4.07
C ALA A 95 -7.11 -3.99 -5.17
N PHE A 96 -7.61 -3.41 -6.26
CA PHE A 96 -8.08 -4.18 -7.41
C PHE A 96 -6.92 -4.95 -8.06
N ILE A 97 -5.79 -4.29 -8.28
CA ILE A 97 -4.59 -4.93 -8.84
C ILE A 97 -4.11 -6.03 -7.88
N SER A 98 -3.96 -5.73 -6.60
CA SER A 98 -3.34 -6.66 -5.65
C SER A 98 -4.20 -7.89 -5.37
N LEU A 99 -5.53 -7.75 -5.28
CA LEU A 99 -6.41 -8.86 -4.92
C LEU A 99 -7.00 -9.59 -6.13
N TYR A 100 -7.28 -8.89 -7.23
CA TYR A 100 -7.95 -9.49 -8.39
C TYR A 100 -6.99 -9.79 -9.54
N LEU A 101 -6.08 -8.87 -9.89
CA LEU A 101 -5.17 -9.12 -11.01
C LEU A 101 -4.01 -10.04 -10.61
N LEU A 102 -3.38 -9.76 -9.46
CA LEU A 102 -2.28 -10.59 -8.96
C LEU A 102 -2.79 -11.85 -8.24
N SER A 103 -4.01 -11.81 -7.69
CA SER A 103 -4.68 -12.96 -7.06
C SER A 103 -3.75 -13.77 -6.14
N PRO A 104 -3.33 -13.21 -4.99
CA PRO A 104 -2.45 -13.91 -4.05
C PRO A 104 -3.08 -15.23 -3.63
N SER A 105 -2.24 -16.25 -3.47
CA SER A 105 -2.69 -17.63 -3.18
C SER A 105 -3.28 -17.79 -1.77
N PHE A 106 -3.12 -16.79 -0.90
CA PHE A 106 -3.53 -16.83 0.52
C PHE A 106 -3.02 -18.09 1.25
N ASP A 107 -1.81 -18.52 0.91
CA ASP A 107 -1.14 -19.67 1.51
C ASP A 107 -0.11 -19.21 2.56
N PHE A 108 -0.24 -19.77 3.77
CA PHE A 108 0.62 -19.50 4.93
C PHE A 108 1.39 -20.74 5.41
N SER A 109 1.48 -21.78 4.57
CA SER A 109 2.19 -23.03 4.87
C SER A 109 3.71 -22.85 5.00
N SER A 110 4.27 -21.80 4.39
CA SER A 110 5.69 -21.47 4.45
C SER A 110 5.93 -19.96 4.51
N LEU A 111 7.14 -19.54 4.91
CA LEU A 111 7.51 -18.11 4.87
C LEU A 111 7.50 -17.58 3.43
N TYR A 112 7.99 -18.36 2.47
CA TYR A 112 7.93 -18.02 1.05
C TYR A 112 6.50 -17.71 0.57
N SER A 113 5.56 -18.63 0.81
CA SER A 113 4.17 -18.46 0.38
C SER A 113 3.50 -17.28 1.09
N SER A 114 3.83 -17.09 2.37
CA SER A 114 3.29 -16.01 3.20
C SER A 114 3.64 -14.62 2.69
N VAL A 115 4.81 -14.43 2.05
CA VAL A 115 5.20 -13.13 1.48
C VAL A 115 4.14 -12.60 0.52
N SER A 116 3.74 -13.42 -0.46
CA SER A 116 2.76 -13.01 -1.47
C SER A 116 1.38 -12.68 -0.88
N SER A 117 0.94 -13.51 0.08
CA SER A 117 -0.34 -13.37 0.78
C SER A 117 -0.38 -12.10 1.63
N VAL A 118 0.66 -11.88 2.44
CA VAL A 118 0.75 -10.70 3.32
C VAL A 118 0.87 -9.43 2.48
N LEU A 119 1.73 -9.42 1.47
CA LEU A 119 1.89 -8.26 0.59
C LEU A 119 0.57 -7.90 -0.11
N GLY A 120 -0.14 -8.89 -0.68
CA GLY A 120 -1.41 -8.66 -1.36
C GLY A 120 -2.46 -8.01 -0.46
N VAL A 121 -2.56 -8.48 0.79
CA VAL A 121 -3.45 -7.90 1.81
C VAL A 121 -2.98 -6.50 2.21
N THR A 122 -1.69 -6.33 2.53
CA THR A 122 -1.12 -5.04 2.94
C THR A 122 -1.36 -4.00 1.86
N SER A 123 -1.02 -4.28 0.60
CA SER A 123 -1.24 -3.34 -0.49
C SER A 123 -2.71 -2.98 -0.69
N ALA A 124 -3.64 -3.88 -0.37
CA ALA A 124 -5.08 -3.61 -0.44
C ALA A 124 -5.62 -2.72 0.69
N VAL A 125 -4.89 -2.57 1.80
CA VAL A 125 -5.31 -1.77 2.97
C VAL A 125 -4.34 -0.66 3.36
N ALA A 126 -3.22 -0.51 2.66
CA ALA A 126 -2.12 0.38 3.04
C ALA A 126 -2.57 1.85 3.22
N VAL A 127 -3.37 2.38 2.29
CA VAL A 127 -3.85 3.78 2.37
C VAL A 127 -4.83 3.95 3.54
N LEU A 128 -5.64 2.94 3.84
CA LEU A 128 -6.53 2.94 5.00
C LEU A 128 -5.73 2.94 6.31
N LEU A 129 -4.67 2.13 6.39
CA LEU A 129 -3.79 2.09 7.57
C LEU A 129 -3.15 3.47 7.80
N VAL A 130 -2.58 4.07 6.77
CA VAL A 130 -2.01 5.43 6.84
C VAL A 130 -3.06 6.45 7.28
N TYR A 131 -4.27 6.39 6.72
CA TYR A 131 -5.36 7.28 7.10
C TYR A 131 -5.69 7.19 8.59
N TRP A 132 -5.89 5.98 9.10
CA TRP A 132 -6.22 5.76 10.51
C TRP A 132 -5.08 6.16 11.44
N MET A 133 -3.82 5.83 11.09
CA MET A 133 -2.65 6.29 11.82
C MET A 133 -2.62 7.82 11.87
N SER A 134 -2.83 8.50 10.74
CA SER A 134 -2.87 9.97 10.69
C SER A 134 -3.97 10.54 11.60
N LYS A 135 -5.14 9.91 11.65
CA LYS A 135 -6.22 10.35 12.55
C LYS A 135 -5.89 10.14 14.02
N ALA A 136 -5.25 9.04 14.38
CA ALA A 136 -4.87 8.75 15.76
C ALA A 136 -3.87 9.80 16.28
N PHE A 137 -2.78 10.04 15.54
CA PHE A 137 -1.77 11.03 15.92
C PHE A 137 -2.34 12.46 16.07
N TRP A 138 -3.29 12.85 15.22
CA TRP A 138 -3.93 14.17 15.30
C TRP A 138 -5.00 14.28 16.38
N LYS A 139 -5.54 13.16 16.87
CA LYS A 139 -6.48 13.16 18.00
C LYS A 139 -5.73 13.40 19.30
N ASP A 140 -4.58 12.75 19.48
CA ASP A 140 -3.78 12.88 20.70
C ASP A 140 -3.19 14.28 20.87
N SER A 141 -2.83 14.96 19.78
CA SER A 141 -2.33 16.34 19.83
C SER A 141 -3.36 17.40 20.25
N LYS A 142 -4.66 17.07 20.26
CA LYS A 142 -5.73 17.97 20.72
C LYS A 142 -6.21 17.70 22.14
N VAL A 143 -5.75 16.62 22.78
CA VAL A 143 -6.12 16.24 24.16
C VAL A 143 -5.11 16.79 25.18
N SER A 144 -4.00 17.37 24.72
CA SER A 144 -2.94 17.93 25.57
C SER A 144 -3.00 19.46 25.76
N VAL A 145 -4.20 20.07 25.77
CA VAL A 145 -4.40 21.50 26.09
C VAL A 145 -5.45 21.65 27.19
#